data_AF-A0A9D6FA90-F1
#
_entry.id   AF-A0A9D6FA90-F1
#
_cell.length_a   1.000
_cell.length_b   1.000
_cell.length_c   1.000
_cell.angle_alpha   90.00
_cell.angle_beta   90.00
_cell.angle_gamma   90.00
#
_symmetry.space_group_name_H-M   'P 1'
#
loop_
_entity.id
_entity.type
_entity.pdbx_description
1 polymer ?
#
loop_
_entity_poly.entity_id
_entity_poly.type
_entity_poly.pdbx_seq_one_letter_code
_entity_poly.pdbx_strand_id
1 'polypeptide(L)'
;MSRTMSSLRITLKDPSRFHDPFGLSWPKYIAMQARDKEHYDKERAALSQEVLDFKLADSKYLEQVTHEQFLDNYFGELAATKYLAVVVKNSPFEELKKCALFQMMDEQRHMEMDADVLRRAGVPENEWYDRWREADTTIQFFEHVLALEDPMEIMIKANFVNETGVGPATFDALAEWARRKGDSLSAINHEARMRDESRHSKTGWALAKALLDDDESNRAVIQEWQDEALALWYRVSKNGERKQWWDSYLSTYFRVATPLGLKHPAA
;
A
#
# COMPACT_ATOMS: atom_id res chain seq x y z
N MET A 1 17.81 -10.14 -28.12
CA MET A 1 18.67 -11.04 -27.29
C MET A 1 17.90 -11.34 -26.03
N SER A 2 17.35 -12.56 -25.94
CA SER A 2 16.50 -13.01 -24.85
C SER A 2 17.38 -13.41 -23.67
N ARG A 3 17.24 -12.70 -22.54
CA ARG A 3 17.80 -13.13 -21.26
C ARG A 3 16.77 -14.07 -20.66
N THR A 4 16.95 -15.38 -20.82
CA THR A 4 16.28 -16.38 -19.99
C THR A 4 16.80 -16.20 -18.56
N MET A 5 16.18 -15.28 -17.81
CA MET A 5 16.35 -15.23 -16.36
C MET A 5 15.74 -16.52 -15.82
N SER A 6 16.56 -17.42 -15.29
CA SER A 6 16.03 -18.36 -14.31
C SER A 6 15.45 -17.47 -13.22
N SER A 7 14.12 -17.37 -13.14
CA SER A 7 13.44 -16.56 -12.12
C SER A 7 14.05 -16.93 -10.79
N LEU A 8 14.74 -15.98 -10.14
CA LEU A 8 15.36 -16.17 -8.83
C LEU A 8 14.23 -16.33 -7.82
N ARG A 9 13.64 -17.52 -7.76
CA ARG A 9 12.55 -17.85 -6.85
C ARG A 9 13.13 -18.07 -5.47
N ILE A 10 12.75 -17.21 -4.55
CA ILE A 10 12.99 -17.43 -3.12
C ILE A 10 11.89 -18.34 -2.59
N THR A 11 12.24 -19.26 -1.69
CA THR A 11 11.27 -20.01 -0.90
C THR A 11 11.76 -20.05 0.52
N LEU A 12 10.84 -19.85 1.47
CA LEU A 12 11.10 -20.03 2.89
C LEU A 12 11.23 -21.54 3.17
N LYS A 13 12.44 -22.01 3.49
CA LYS A 13 12.71 -23.45 3.72
C LYS A 13 12.05 -23.96 4.99
N ASP A 14 12.02 -23.12 6.03
CA ASP A 14 11.28 -23.37 7.26
C ASP A 14 10.09 -22.40 7.40
N PRO A 15 8.88 -22.77 6.94
CA PRO A 15 7.68 -21.96 7.06
C PRO A 15 7.32 -21.55 8.49
N SER A 16 7.81 -22.27 9.51
CA SER A 16 7.55 -21.92 10.91
C SER A 16 8.24 -20.63 11.35
N ARG A 17 9.17 -20.10 10.55
CA ARG A 17 9.83 -18.81 10.81
C ARG A 17 8.94 -17.60 10.53
N PHE A 18 7.88 -17.77 9.75
CA PHE A 18 6.93 -16.71 9.46
C PHE A 18 5.63 -16.91 10.25
N HIS A 19 5.23 -15.86 10.96
CA HIS A 19 3.97 -15.80 11.69
C HIS A 19 3.29 -14.47 11.42
N ASP A 20 1.97 -14.47 11.38
CA ASP A 20 1.18 -13.24 11.41
C ASP A 20 1.60 -12.36 12.60
N PRO A 21 2.15 -11.15 12.37
CA PRO A 21 2.61 -10.26 13.44
C PRO A 21 1.50 -9.83 14.40
N PHE A 22 0.24 -10.00 14.02
CA PHE A 22 -0.94 -9.63 14.80
C PHE A 22 -1.67 -10.85 15.38
N GLY A 23 -1.23 -12.07 15.06
CA GLY A 23 -1.82 -13.31 15.59
C GLY A 23 -3.32 -13.42 15.34
N LEU A 24 -3.78 -12.98 14.16
CA LEU A 24 -5.18 -12.96 13.79
C LEU A 24 -5.65 -14.36 13.38
N SER A 25 -6.90 -14.60 13.74
CA SER A 25 -7.75 -15.63 13.19
C SER A 25 -8.92 -14.96 12.49
N TRP A 26 -9.62 -15.66 11.61
CA TRP A 26 -10.80 -15.12 10.91
C TRP A 26 -11.83 -14.46 11.85
N PRO A 27 -12.25 -15.09 12.99
CA PRO A 27 -13.17 -14.43 13.92
C PRO A 27 -12.60 -13.14 14.53
N LYS A 28 -11.29 -13.11 14.86
CA LYS A 28 -10.64 -11.89 15.38
C LYS A 28 -10.61 -10.80 14.32
N TYR A 29 -10.26 -11.16 13.08
CA TYR A 29 -10.20 -10.24 11.95
C TYR A 29 -11.58 -9.62 11.67
N ILE A 30 -12.63 -10.44 11.55
CA ILE A 30 -13.99 -9.94 11.31
C ILE A 30 -14.48 -9.05 12.45
N ALA A 31 -14.29 -9.46 13.71
CA ALA A 31 -14.67 -8.63 14.85
C ALA A 31 -13.90 -7.31 14.90
N MET A 32 -12.63 -7.33 14.50
CA MET A 32 -11.78 -6.15 14.41
C MET A 32 -12.26 -5.19 13.31
N GLN A 33 -12.48 -5.68 12.08
CA GLN A 33 -12.94 -4.85 10.96
C GLN A 33 -14.37 -4.35 11.14
N ALA A 34 -15.26 -5.12 11.77
CA ALA A 34 -16.61 -4.68 12.09
C ALA A 34 -16.62 -3.46 13.02
N ARG A 35 -15.78 -3.47 14.07
CA ARG A 35 -15.64 -2.32 14.99
C ARG A 35 -15.09 -1.08 14.28
N ASP A 36 -14.13 -1.26 13.38
CA ASP A 36 -13.56 -0.13 12.63
C ASP A 36 -14.53 0.45 11.64
N LYS A 37 -15.30 -0.41 10.97
CA LYS A 37 -16.38 0.04 10.10
C LYS A 37 -17.44 0.80 10.89
N GLU A 38 -17.86 0.30 12.05
CA GLU A 38 -18.83 1.01 12.90
C GLU A 38 -18.29 2.37 13.34
N HIS A 39 -17.03 2.45 13.74
CA HIS A 39 -16.39 3.72 14.11
C HIS A 39 -16.33 4.69 12.92
N TYR A 40 -15.86 4.23 11.76
CA TYR A 40 -15.80 5.03 10.54
C TYR A 40 -17.18 5.56 10.11
N ASP A 41 -18.19 4.70 10.12
CA ASP A 41 -19.56 5.07 9.74
C ASP A 41 -20.14 6.07 10.74
N LYS A 42 -19.83 5.93 12.05
CA LYS A 42 -20.24 6.89 13.08
C LYS A 42 -19.60 8.26 12.90
N GLU A 43 -18.29 8.32 12.66
CA GLU A 43 -17.59 9.59 12.42
C GLU A 43 -18.10 10.28 11.14
N ARG A 44 -18.33 9.52 10.06
CA ARG A 44 -18.94 10.05 8.83
C ARG A 44 -20.35 10.57 9.05
N ALA A 45 -21.18 9.87 9.82
CA ALA A 45 -22.55 10.29 10.09
C ALA A 45 -22.64 11.59 10.91
N ALA A 46 -21.58 11.97 11.61
CA ALA A 46 -21.49 13.24 12.34
C ALA A 46 -21.19 14.45 11.43
N LEU A 47 -20.75 14.22 10.18
CA LEU A 47 -20.45 15.29 9.23
C LEU A 47 -21.73 15.88 8.63
N SER A 48 -21.72 17.18 8.36
CA SER A 48 -22.79 17.83 7.60
C SER A 48 -22.73 17.40 6.13
N GLN A 49 -23.87 17.48 5.44
CA GLN A 49 -23.94 17.18 4.01
C GLN A 49 -23.03 18.10 3.18
N GLU A 50 -22.83 19.36 3.59
CA GLU A 50 -21.94 20.29 2.89
C GLU A 50 -20.47 19.86 2.96
N VAL A 51 -20.04 19.32 4.10
CA VAL A 51 -18.69 18.75 4.25
C VAL A 51 -18.56 17.47 3.42
N LEU A 52 -19.56 16.59 3.51
CA LEU A 52 -19.56 15.33 2.77
C LEU A 52 -19.52 15.53 1.26
N ASP A 53 -20.15 16.58 0.73
CA ASP A 53 -20.19 16.90 -0.70
C ASP A 53 -19.10 17.90 -1.12
N PHE A 54 -18.08 18.11 -0.28
CA PHE A 54 -16.95 19.01 -0.56
C PHE A 54 -17.34 20.46 -0.89
N LYS A 55 -18.53 20.92 -0.48
CA LYS A 55 -19.02 22.28 -0.81
C LYS A 55 -18.23 23.41 -0.15
N LEU A 56 -17.46 23.07 0.90
CA LEU A 56 -16.63 24.00 1.65
C LEU A 56 -15.16 23.99 1.19
N ALA A 57 -14.77 23.03 0.34
CA ALA A 57 -13.42 22.90 -0.19
C ALA A 57 -13.19 23.88 -1.35
N ASP A 58 -12.01 24.49 -1.41
CA ASP A 58 -11.63 25.29 -2.58
C ASP A 58 -11.34 24.38 -3.79
N SER A 59 -11.62 24.87 -5.00
CA SER A 59 -11.54 24.06 -6.22
C SER A 59 -10.12 23.55 -6.53
N LYS A 60 -9.08 24.29 -6.12
CA LYS A 60 -7.69 23.88 -6.35
C LYS A 60 -7.33 22.73 -5.41
N TYR A 61 -7.76 22.81 -4.15
CA TYR A 61 -7.61 21.72 -3.20
C TYR A 61 -8.38 20.48 -3.63
N LEU A 62 -9.65 20.63 -4.06
CA LEU A 62 -10.47 19.52 -4.51
C LEU A 62 -9.86 18.79 -5.71
N GLU A 63 -9.31 19.54 -6.68
CA GLU A 63 -8.59 18.96 -7.81
C GLU A 63 -7.34 18.21 -7.34
N GLN A 64 -6.57 18.78 -6.41
CA GLN A 64 -5.38 18.10 -5.87
C GLN A 64 -5.73 16.80 -5.15
N VAL A 65 -6.72 16.82 -4.27
CA VAL A 65 -7.15 15.64 -3.48
C VAL A 65 -7.72 14.55 -4.37
N THR A 66 -8.58 14.91 -5.32
CA THR A 66 -9.17 13.91 -6.21
C THR A 66 -8.15 13.35 -7.19
N HIS A 67 -7.36 14.22 -7.84
CA HIS A 67 -6.47 13.84 -8.93
C HIS A 67 -5.16 13.21 -8.46
N GLU A 68 -4.48 13.84 -7.50
CA GLU A 68 -3.13 13.43 -7.09
C GLU A 68 -3.12 12.41 -5.95
N GLN A 69 -4.28 12.16 -5.32
CA GLN A 69 -4.34 11.36 -4.10
C GLN A 69 -5.41 10.27 -4.17
N PHE A 70 -6.69 10.59 -4.28
CA PHE A 70 -7.73 9.56 -4.18
C PHE A 70 -7.81 8.65 -5.41
N LEU A 71 -7.49 9.14 -6.61
CA LEU A 71 -7.32 8.26 -7.78
C LEU A 71 -6.10 7.33 -7.61
N ASP A 72 -4.98 7.88 -7.14
CA ASP A 72 -3.77 7.09 -6.84
C ASP A 72 -4.02 6.00 -5.80
N ASN A 73 -4.74 6.35 -4.73
CA ASN A 73 -5.17 5.39 -3.72
C ASN A 73 -6.11 4.37 -4.35
N TYR A 74 -7.26 4.78 -4.90
CA TYR A 74 -8.27 3.87 -5.45
C TYR A 74 -7.68 2.81 -6.38
N PHE A 75 -6.86 3.22 -7.36
CA PHE A 75 -6.25 2.28 -8.29
C PHE A 75 -5.11 1.47 -7.66
N GLY A 76 -4.39 2.02 -6.70
CA GLY A 76 -3.43 1.29 -5.88
C GLY A 76 -4.10 0.18 -5.07
N GLU A 77 -5.17 0.49 -4.35
CA GLU A 77 -5.96 -0.46 -3.55
C GLU A 77 -6.63 -1.52 -4.45
N LEU A 78 -7.13 -1.13 -5.62
CA LEU A 78 -7.66 -2.06 -6.63
C LEU A 78 -6.56 -3.00 -7.16
N ALA A 79 -5.37 -2.48 -7.44
CA ALA A 79 -4.23 -3.28 -7.85
C ALA A 79 -3.82 -4.24 -6.72
N ALA A 80 -3.83 -3.77 -5.47
CA ALA A 80 -3.51 -4.54 -4.29
C ALA A 80 -4.46 -5.71 -4.06
N THR A 81 -5.76 -5.48 -4.16
CA THR A 81 -6.77 -6.54 -4.13
C THR A 81 -6.46 -7.63 -5.17
N LYS A 82 -6.02 -7.25 -6.37
CA LYS A 82 -5.71 -8.19 -7.46
C LYS A 82 -4.39 -8.94 -7.28
N TYR A 83 -3.29 -8.26 -6.96
CA TYR A 83 -2.01 -8.95 -6.78
C TYR A 83 -2.04 -9.83 -5.52
N LEU A 84 -2.79 -9.46 -4.48
CA LEU A 84 -2.97 -10.31 -3.30
C LEU A 84 -3.77 -11.57 -3.63
N ALA A 85 -4.71 -11.51 -4.57
CA ALA A 85 -5.38 -12.74 -5.06
C ALA A 85 -4.37 -13.71 -5.70
N VAL A 86 -3.34 -13.20 -6.40
CA VAL A 86 -2.22 -14.01 -6.91
C VAL A 86 -1.41 -14.59 -5.76
N VAL A 87 -1.08 -13.78 -4.74
CA VAL A 87 -0.40 -14.27 -3.53
C VAL A 87 -1.20 -15.37 -2.85
N VAL A 88 -2.51 -15.20 -2.64
CA VAL A 88 -3.39 -16.20 -2.02
C VAL A 88 -3.40 -17.50 -2.82
N LYS A 89 -3.53 -17.40 -4.15
CA LYS A 89 -3.55 -18.56 -5.06
C LYS A 89 -2.22 -19.33 -5.04
N ASN A 90 -1.11 -18.61 -5.04
CA ASN A 90 0.22 -19.19 -5.22
C ASN A 90 1.02 -19.36 -3.92
N SER A 91 0.45 -18.97 -2.77
CA SER A 91 1.13 -19.01 -1.47
C SER A 91 1.71 -20.40 -1.16
N PRO A 92 3.02 -20.51 -0.86
CA PRO A 92 3.66 -21.80 -0.61
C PRO A 92 3.37 -22.38 0.79
N PHE A 93 2.78 -21.59 1.70
CA PHE A 93 2.38 -22.05 3.03
C PHE A 93 1.16 -21.28 3.55
N GLU A 94 0.41 -21.91 4.47
CA GLU A 94 -0.90 -21.44 4.91
C GLU A 94 -0.87 -20.10 5.65
N GLU A 95 0.18 -19.83 6.42
CA GLU A 95 0.26 -18.60 7.21
C GLU A 95 0.38 -17.36 6.30
N LEU A 96 1.14 -17.42 5.20
CA LEU A 96 1.19 -16.33 4.22
C LEU A 96 -0.15 -16.17 3.51
N LYS A 97 -0.77 -17.29 3.09
CA LYS A 97 -2.10 -17.28 2.46
C LYS A 97 -3.13 -16.58 3.35
N LYS A 98 -3.12 -16.88 4.65
CA LYS A 98 -4.00 -16.27 5.64
C LYS A 98 -3.75 -14.76 5.75
N CYS A 99 -2.51 -14.31 5.88
CA CYS A 99 -2.19 -12.88 5.94
C CYS A 99 -2.59 -12.15 4.66
N ALA A 100 -2.33 -12.74 3.49
CA ALA A 100 -2.72 -12.18 2.20
C ALA A 100 -4.24 -12.11 2.02
N LEU A 101 -5.00 -13.08 2.55
CA LEU A 101 -6.47 -13.02 2.58
C LEU A 101 -6.98 -11.87 3.45
N PHE A 102 -6.40 -11.64 4.62
CA PHE A 102 -6.79 -10.50 5.47
C PHE A 102 -6.49 -9.17 4.76
N GLN A 103 -5.27 -9.03 4.22
CA GLN A 103 -4.92 -7.81 3.51
C GLN A 103 -5.79 -7.61 2.27
N MET A 104 -6.08 -8.64 1.48
CA MET A 104 -6.96 -8.51 0.31
C MET A 104 -8.35 -7.94 0.66
N MET A 105 -8.86 -8.28 1.84
CA MET A 105 -10.11 -7.73 2.36
C MET A 105 -9.96 -6.30 2.88
N ASP A 106 -8.79 -5.96 3.44
CA ASP A 106 -8.44 -4.60 3.84
C ASP A 106 -8.34 -3.67 2.61
N GLU A 107 -7.67 -4.09 1.53
CA GLU A 107 -7.55 -3.27 0.31
C GLU A 107 -8.89 -3.10 -0.41
N GLN A 108 -9.74 -4.12 -0.40
CA GLN A 108 -11.11 -3.99 -0.91
C GLN A 108 -11.89 -2.92 -0.13
N ARG A 109 -11.75 -2.90 1.20
CA ARG A 109 -12.36 -1.87 2.06
C ARG A 109 -11.79 -0.49 1.73
N HIS A 110 -10.47 -0.36 1.57
CA HIS A 110 -9.84 0.92 1.23
C HIS A 110 -10.32 1.46 -0.12
N MET A 111 -10.35 0.60 -1.14
CA MET A 111 -10.85 0.91 -2.47
C MET A 111 -12.30 1.42 -2.42
N GLU A 112 -13.18 0.77 -1.64
CA GLU A 112 -14.58 1.21 -1.49
C GLU A 112 -14.70 2.56 -0.77
N MET A 113 -13.85 2.80 0.22
CA MET A 113 -13.76 4.08 0.93
C MET A 113 -13.28 5.20 0.00
N ASP A 114 -12.26 4.95 -0.83
CA ASP A 114 -11.73 5.91 -1.80
C ASP A 114 -12.75 6.23 -2.89
N ALA A 115 -13.49 5.22 -3.35
CA ALA A 115 -14.57 5.41 -4.32
C ALA A 115 -15.70 6.30 -3.79
N ASP A 116 -16.07 6.19 -2.51
CA ASP A 116 -17.08 7.08 -1.90
C ASP A 116 -16.62 8.55 -1.92
N VAL A 117 -15.35 8.81 -1.63
CA VAL A 117 -14.78 10.16 -1.68
C VAL A 117 -14.81 10.72 -3.09
N LEU A 118 -14.33 9.97 -4.09
CA LEU A 118 -14.32 10.41 -5.49
C LEU A 118 -15.73 10.71 -6.02
N ARG A 119 -16.71 9.86 -5.69
CA ARG A 119 -18.11 10.07 -6.07
C ARG A 119 -18.69 11.34 -5.44
N ARG A 120 -18.41 11.56 -4.15
CA ARG A 120 -18.89 12.75 -3.41
C ARG A 120 -18.24 14.04 -3.89
N ALA A 121 -16.98 13.98 -4.29
CA ALA A 121 -16.28 15.08 -4.94
C ALA A 121 -16.78 15.35 -6.37
N GLY A 122 -17.68 14.51 -6.90
CA GLY A 122 -18.31 14.70 -8.21
C GLY A 122 -17.42 14.29 -9.39
N VAL A 123 -16.38 13.48 -9.16
CA VAL A 123 -15.52 12.99 -10.23
C VAL A 123 -16.24 11.88 -11.01
N PRO A 124 -16.47 12.02 -12.33
CA PRO A 124 -17.15 10.99 -13.12
C PRO A 124 -16.36 9.68 -13.18
N GLU A 125 -16.98 8.55 -12.81
CA GLU A 125 -16.31 7.23 -12.75
C GLU A 125 -15.65 6.81 -14.08
N ASN A 126 -16.25 7.19 -15.20
CA ASN A 126 -15.73 6.90 -16.54
C ASN A 126 -14.44 7.66 -16.87
N GLU A 127 -14.05 8.67 -16.08
CA GLU A 127 -12.83 9.45 -16.25
C GLU A 127 -11.71 9.00 -15.30
N TRP A 128 -12.02 8.21 -14.27
CA TRP A 128 -11.07 7.90 -13.18
C TRP A 128 -9.78 7.28 -13.72
N TYR A 129 -9.88 6.29 -14.59
CA TYR A 129 -8.72 5.57 -15.11
C TYR A 129 -7.84 6.44 -16.00
N ASP A 130 -8.44 7.24 -16.88
CA ASP A 130 -7.71 8.13 -17.79
C ASP A 130 -6.96 9.20 -16.99
N ARG A 131 -7.61 9.78 -15.98
CA ARG A 131 -6.98 10.76 -15.07
C ARG A 131 -5.84 10.16 -14.25
N TRP A 132 -6.02 8.95 -13.70
CA TRP A 132 -4.94 8.25 -13.00
C TRP A 132 -3.73 7.99 -13.91
N ARG A 133 -3.99 7.58 -15.15
CA ARG A 133 -2.95 7.36 -16.15
C ARG A 133 -2.23 8.66 -16.54
N GLU A 134 -2.96 9.77 -16.68
CA GLU A 134 -2.40 11.08 -16.99
C GLU A 134 -1.48 11.61 -15.88
N ALA A 135 -1.81 11.33 -14.62
CA ALA A 135 -0.97 11.70 -13.49
C ALA A 135 0.40 11.00 -13.53
N ASP A 136 0.49 9.81 -14.13
CA ASP A 136 1.70 8.96 -14.25
C ASP A 136 2.52 8.94 -12.95
N THR A 137 1.82 8.72 -11.84
CA THR A 137 2.34 8.73 -10.48
C THR A 137 2.77 7.32 -10.13
N THR A 138 1.83 6.44 -9.76
CA THR A 138 2.05 5.10 -9.22
C THR A 138 1.75 3.98 -10.22
N ILE A 139 1.13 4.29 -11.37
CA ILE A 139 0.67 3.31 -12.36
C ILE A 139 1.76 2.33 -12.79
N GLN A 140 2.97 2.81 -13.08
CA GLN A 140 4.09 1.96 -13.51
C GLN A 140 4.50 0.95 -12.43
N PHE A 141 4.41 1.32 -11.14
CA PHE A 141 4.70 0.40 -10.04
C PHE A 141 3.61 -0.67 -9.92
N PHE A 142 2.35 -0.28 -9.95
CA PHE A 142 1.25 -1.23 -9.79
C PHE A 142 1.10 -2.15 -11.00
N GLU A 143 1.27 -1.66 -12.23
CA GLU A 143 1.30 -2.50 -13.44
C GLU A 143 2.46 -3.50 -13.39
N HIS A 144 3.62 -3.09 -12.86
CA HIS A 144 4.76 -3.99 -12.66
C HIS A 144 4.42 -5.13 -11.69
N VAL A 145 3.88 -4.80 -10.52
CA VAL A 145 3.51 -5.82 -9.51
C VAL A 145 2.40 -6.74 -10.03
N LEU A 146 1.41 -6.20 -10.74
CA LEU A 146 0.32 -6.99 -11.33
C LEU A 146 0.78 -7.99 -12.39
N ALA A 147 1.95 -7.78 -12.98
CA ALA A 147 2.55 -8.72 -13.94
C ALA A 147 3.31 -9.88 -13.28
N LEU A 148 3.51 -9.85 -11.96
CA LEU A 148 4.24 -10.88 -11.23
C LEU A 148 3.34 -12.08 -10.89
N GLU A 149 3.95 -13.26 -10.82
CA GLU A 149 3.28 -14.50 -10.37
C GLU A 149 3.89 -15.08 -9.08
N ASP A 150 5.11 -14.66 -8.73
CA ASP A 150 5.81 -15.13 -7.54
C ASP A 150 5.26 -14.41 -6.28
N PRO A 151 4.62 -15.14 -5.34
CA PRO A 151 4.06 -14.53 -4.14
C PRO A 151 5.13 -13.88 -3.25
N MET A 152 6.37 -14.38 -3.24
CA MET A 152 7.44 -13.79 -2.43
C MET A 152 7.89 -12.46 -3.02
N GLU A 153 8.06 -12.41 -4.35
CA GLU A 153 8.45 -11.19 -5.04
C GLU A 153 7.37 -10.11 -4.90
N ILE A 154 6.10 -10.47 -5.05
CA ILE A 154 4.96 -9.56 -4.83
C ILE A 154 5.01 -9.02 -3.40
N MET A 155 5.06 -9.87 -2.39
CA MET A 155 5.04 -9.43 -0.98
C MET A 155 6.26 -8.59 -0.61
N ILE A 156 7.43 -8.86 -1.19
CA ILE A 156 8.62 -8.04 -0.97
C ILE A 156 8.45 -6.67 -1.63
N LYS A 157 8.06 -6.61 -2.91
CA LYS A 157 7.94 -5.32 -3.63
C LYS A 157 6.76 -4.48 -3.13
N ALA A 158 5.58 -5.09 -2.98
CA ALA A 158 4.35 -4.39 -2.64
C ALA A 158 4.25 -4.09 -1.14
N ASN A 159 4.47 -5.08 -0.28
CA ASN A 159 4.23 -4.89 1.16
C ASN A 159 5.48 -4.41 1.89
N PHE A 160 6.62 -5.09 1.65
CA PHE A 160 7.83 -4.72 2.35
C PHE A 160 8.41 -3.40 1.82
N VAL A 161 8.54 -3.20 0.50
CA VAL A 161 9.09 -1.94 -0.04
C VAL A 161 8.05 -0.82 -0.04
N ASN A 162 6.94 -0.98 -0.78
CA ASN A 162 5.95 0.08 -0.92
C ASN A 162 5.23 0.42 0.40
N GLU A 163 4.52 -0.52 1.03
CA GLU A 163 3.68 -0.18 2.20
C GLU A 163 4.50 0.21 3.44
N THR A 164 5.76 -0.22 3.55
CA THR A 164 6.63 0.29 4.62
C THR A 164 7.13 1.71 4.31
N GLY A 165 7.45 2.01 3.04
CA GLY A 165 7.92 3.34 2.65
C GLY A 165 6.82 4.40 2.62
N VAL A 166 5.61 4.03 2.16
CA VAL A 166 4.45 4.92 2.08
C VAL A 166 3.59 4.86 3.35
N GLY A 167 3.41 3.71 4.00
CA GLY A 167 2.24 3.37 4.82
C GLY A 167 1.78 4.34 5.94
N PRO A 168 1.73 3.93 7.22
CA PRO A 168 0.93 4.64 8.24
C PRO A 168 1.28 6.12 8.43
N ALA A 169 2.57 6.48 8.30
CA ALA A 169 3.02 7.86 8.50
C ALA A 169 2.53 8.81 7.40
N THR A 170 2.43 8.35 6.14
CA THR A 170 1.87 9.20 5.08
C THR A 170 0.38 9.41 5.31
N PHE A 171 -0.36 8.37 5.68
CA PHE A 171 -1.80 8.52 5.92
C PHE A 171 -2.12 9.41 7.12
N ASP A 172 -1.32 9.37 8.19
CA ASP A 172 -1.43 10.32 9.31
C ASP A 172 -1.18 11.77 8.85
N ALA A 173 -0.14 12.00 8.04
CA ALA A 173 0.15 13.32 7.48
C ALA A 173 -0.95 13.81 6.52
N LEU A 174 -1.51 12.93 5.70
CA LEU A 174 -2.63 13.24 4.81
C LEU A 174 -3.91 13.56 5.59
N ALA A 175 -4.19 12.82 6.67
CA ALA A 175 -5.31 13.12 7.56
C ALA A 175 -5.16 14.50 8.19
N GLU A 176 -3.99 14.81 8.74
CA GLU A 176 -3.72 16.12 9.33
C GLU A 176 -3.85 17.25 8.30
N TRP A 177 -3.31 17.04 7.09
CA TRP A 177 -3.43 18.01 6.00
C TRP A 177 -4.88 18.25 5.60
N ALA A 178 -5.69 17.19 5.45
CA ALA A 178 -7.11 17.30 5.14
C ALA A 178 -7.87 18.07 6.23
N ARG A 179 -7.61 17.79 7.52
CA ARG A 179 -8.22 18.55 8.63
C ARG A 179 -7.88 20.05 8.55
N ARG A 180 -6.63 20.40 8.27
CA ARG A 180 -6.19 21.81 8.13
C ARG A 180 -6.86 22.51 6.95
N LYS A 181 -7.35 21.75 5.97
CA LYS A 181 -8.08 22.24 4.79
C LYS A 181 -9.61 22.24 4.98
N GLY A 182 -10.11 21.81 6.14
CA GLY A 182 -11.54 21.72 6.41
C GLY A 182 -12.21 20.49 5.78
N ASP A 183 -11.42 19.56 5.23
CA ASP A 183 -11.89 18.32 4.65
C ASP A 183 -11.86 17.19 5.69
N SER A 184 -12.92 17.16 6.50
CA SER A 184 -13.04 16.14 7.54
C SER A 184 -13.36 14.76 6.96
N LEU A 185 -13.95 14.67 5.76
CA LEU A 185 -14.27 13.37 5.16
C LEU A 185 -12.99 12.63 4.77
N SER A 186 -12.07 13.28 4.06
CA SER A 186 -10.80 12.66 3.70
C SER A 186 -9.95 12.37 4.93
N ALA A 187 -9.97 13.24 5.94
CA ALA A 187 -9.28 12.99 7.21
C ALA A 187 -9.76 11.68 7.88
N ILE A 188 -11.07 11.53 8.09
CA ILE A 188 -11.66 10.31 8.65
C ILE A 188 -11.34 9.08 7.79
N ASN A 189 -11.31 9.25 6.46
CA ASN A 189 -10.95 8.19 5.53
C ASN A 189 -9.51 7.69 5.72
N HIS A 190 -8.53 8.58 5.77
CA HIS A 190 -7.12 8.21 6.00
C HIS A 190 -6.90 7.64 7.40
N GLU A 191 -7.57 8.18 8.42
CA GLU A 191 -7.46 7.68 9.79
C GLU A 191 -7.96 6.24 9.90
N ALA A 192 -9.09 5.94 9.24
CA ALA A 192 -9.74 4.65 9.32
C ALA A 192 -8.96 3.50 8.67
N ARG A 193 -7.93 3.78 7.86
CA ARG A 193 -7.05 2.75 7.27
C ARG A 193 -5.72 2.57 7.99
N MET A 194 -5.29 3.50 8.86
CA MET A 194 -3.94 3.47 9.47
C MET A 194 -3.61 2.15 10.18
N ARG A 195 -4.60 1.51 10.81
CA ARG A 195 -4.40 0.22 11.49
C ARG A 195 -4.21 -0.94 10.52
N ASP A 196 -4.87 -0.87 9.36
CA ASP A 196 -4.77 -1.85 8.30
C ASP A 196 -3.39 -1.72 7.63
N GLU A 197 -2.99 -0.51 7.26
CA GLU A 197 -1.65 -0.18 6.74
C GLU A 197 -0.50 -0.60 7.68
N SER A 198 -0.72 -0.44 8.99
CA SER A 198 0.25 -0.89 10.01
C SER A 198 0.42 -2.41 10.02
N ARG A 199 -0.60 -3.16 9.60
CA ARG A 199 -0.56 -4.61 9.48
C ARG A 199 0.08 -5.05 8.17
N HIS A 200 -0.19 -4.36 7.09
CA HIS A 200 0.34 -4.71 5.79
C HIS A 200 1.87 -4.56 5.76
N SER A 201 2.36 -3.37 6.18
CA SER A 201 3.80 -3.08 6.32
C SER A 201 4.52 -4.05 7.26
N LYS A 202 3.94 -4.36 8.43
CA LYS A 202 4.52 -5.33 9.37
C LYS A 202 4.54 -6.76 8.83
N THR A 203 3.53 -7.15 8.04
CA THR A 203 3.49 -8.46 7.38
C THR A 203 4.62 -8.58 6.36
N GLY A 204 4.81 -7.55 5.52
CA GLY A 204 5.93 -7.47 4.59
C GLY A 204 7.28 -7.55 5.31
N TRP A 205 7.48 -6.76 6.37
CA TRP A 205 8.70 -6.79 7.17
C TRP A 205 8.97 -8.16 7.82
N ALA A 206 7.94 -8.79 8.41
CA ALA A 206 8.08 -10.10 9.05
C ALA A 206 8.45 -11.19 8.03
N LEU A 207 7.89 -11.13 6.81
CA LEU A 207 8.24 -12.04 5.73
C LEU A 207 9.69 -11.82 5.27
N ALA A 208 10.09 -10.57 5.01
CA ALA A 208 11.45 -10.23 4.62
C ALA A 208 12.46 -10.72 5.66
N LYS A 209 12.17 -10.49 6.94
CA LYS A 209 13.00 -10.98 8.04
C LYS A 209 13.07 -12.51 8.06
N ALA A 210 11.95 -13.21 7.96
CA ALA A 210 11.91 -14.67 7.98
C ALA A 210 12.75 -15.26 6.84
N LEU A 211 12.64 -14.71 5.64
CA LEU A 211 13.43 -15.13 4.47
C LEU A 211 14.93 -14.92 4.67
N LEU A 212 15.33 -13.76 5.20
CA LEU A 212 16.75 -13.43 5.44
C LEU A 212 17.36 -14.24 6.59
N ASP A 213 16.59 -14.52 7.65
CA ASP A 213 17.03 -15.36 8.77
C ASP A 213 17.12 -16.85 8.39
N ASP A 214 16.34 -17.29 7.39
CA ASP A 214 16.28 -18.69 6.94
C ASP A 214 17.43 -19.05 6.01
N ASP A 215 17.79 -18.16 5.08
CA ASP A 215 18.91 -18.36 4.15
C ASP A 215 19.55 -17.03 3.73
N GLU A 216 20.83 -16.86 4.05
CA GLU A 216 21.63 -15.69 3.68
C GLU A 216 21.70 -15.46 2.16
N SER A 217 21.58 -16.52 1.35
CA SER A 217 21.56 -16.40 -0.12
C SER A 217 20.34 -15.65 -0.65
N ASN A 218 19.25 -15.56 0.14
CA ASN A 218 18.08 -14.76 -0.20
C ASN A 218 18.40 -13.26 -0.24
N ARG A 219 19.45 -12.80 0.46
CA ARG A 219 19.78 -11.37 0.56
C ARG A 219 20.02 -10.72 -0.79
N ALA A 220 20.76 -11.39 -1.67
CA ALA A 220 21.08 -10.84 -2.98
C ALA A 220 19.82 -10.65 -3.84
N VAL A 221 18.89 -11.61 -3.78
CA VAL A 221 17.63 -11.56 -4.52
C VAL A 221 16.68 -10.51 -3.95
N ILE A 222 16.53 -10.44 -2.62
CA ILE A 222 15.70 -9.41 -1.96
C ILE A 222 16.27 -8.01 -2.23
N GLN A 223 17.59 -7.84 -2.25
CA GLN A 223 18.22 -6.58 -2.63
C GLN A 223 17.90 -6.20 -4.07
N GLU A 224 17.97 -7.14 -5.02
CA GLU A 224 17.61 -6.89 -6.42
C GLU A 224 16.14 -6.47 -6.57
N TRP A 225 15.21 -7.18 -5.93
CA TRP A 225 13.79 -6.83 -5.94
C TRP A 225 13.52 -5.48 -5.28
N GLN A 226 14.23 -5.16 -4.19
CA GLN A 226 14.18 -3.86 -3.56
C GLN A 226 14.62 -2.76 -4.52
N ASP A 227 15.79 -2.91 -5.15
CA ASP A 227 16.37 -1.89 -6.01
C ASP A 227 15.47 -1.63 -7.22
N GLU A 228 14.87 -2.68 -7.77
CA GLU A 228 13.88 -2.58 -8.85
C GLU A 228 12.62 -1.82 -8.41
N ALA A 229 12.05 -2.14 -7.25
CA ALA A 229 10.89 -1.43 -6.70
C ALA A 229 11.23 0.05 -6.41
N LEU A 230 12.39 0.31 -5.80
CA LEU A 230 12.85 1.68 -5.51
C LEU A 230 13.07 2.49 -6.79
N ALA A 231 13.53 1.88 -7.89
CA ALA A 231 13.66 2.55 -9.17
C ALA A 231 12.30 3.00 -9.75
N LEU A 232 11.24 2.21 -9.54
CA LEU A 232 9.87 2.59 -9.91
C LEU A 232 9.36 3.73 -9.02
N TRP A 233 9.61 3.67 -7.70
CA TRP A 233 9.25 4.75 -6.77
C TRP A 233 10.03 6.04 -7.01
N TYR A 234 11.26 5.96 -7.50
CA TYR A 234 12.00 7.14 -7.92
C TYR A 234 11.29 7.87 -9.08
N ARG A 235 10.63 7.15 -9.99
CA ARG A 235 9.82 7.78 -11.04
C ARG A 235 8.55 8.43 -10.48
N VAL A 236 7.94 7.84 -9.45
CA VAL A 236 6.81 8.45 -8.71
C VAL A 236 7.22 9.79 -8.09
N SER A 237 8.48 9.90 -7.65
CA SER A 237 9.07 11.17 -7.20
C SER A 237 9.31 12.18 -8.34
N LYS A 238 8.83 11.90 -9.55
CA LYS A 238 9.10 12.63 -10.79
C LYS A 238 10.61 12.76 -11.02
N ASN A 239 11.31 11.63 -10.95
CA ASN A 239 12.75 11.52 -11.13
C ASN A 239 13.56 12.48 -10.23
N GLY A 240 13.12 12.65 -8.97
CA GLY A 240 13.77 13.48 -7.98
C GLY A 240 13.27 14.92 -7.87
N GLU A 241 12.33 15.35 -8.72
CA GLU A 241 11.69 16.68 -8.58
C GLU A 241 10.95 16.81 -7.24
N ARG A 242 10.35 15.72 -6.74
CA ARG A 242 9.72 15.63 -5.41
C ARG A 242 10.73 15.20 -4.33
N LYS A 243 11.87 15.89 -4.24
CA LYS A 243 12.99 15.51 -3.36
C LYS A 243 12.59 15.27 -1.90
N GLN A 244 11.85 16.20 -1.29
CA GLN A 244 11.45 16.09 0.12
C GLN A 244 10.59 14.84 0.38
N TRP A 245 9.66 14.55 -0.53
CA TRP A 245 8.82 13.36 -0.45
C TRP A 245 9.69 12.09 -0.59
N TRP A 246 10.61 12.07 -1.55
CA TRP A 246 11.50 10.94 -1.77
C TRP A 246 12.44 10.67 -0.59
N ASP A 247 13.04 11.73 -0.03
CA ASP A 247 13.88 11.61 1.16
C ASP A 247 13.08 11.06 2.36
N SER A 248 11.83 11.49 2.52
CA SER A 248 10.93 11.02 3.58
C SER A 248 10.55 9.55 3.41
N TYR A 249 10.21 9.16 2.18
CA TYR A 249 9.95 7.76 1.80
C TYR A 249 11.16 6.88 2.13
N LEU A 250 12.35 7.26 1.65
CA LEU A 250 13.58 6.52 1.88
C LEU A 250 13.92 6.43 3.37
N SER A 251 13.78 7.53 4.12
CA SER A 251 14.02 7.56 5.57
C SER A 251 13.12 6.58 6.31
N THR A 252 11.86 6.47 5.90
CA THR A 252 10.88 5.57 6.53
C THR A 252 11.20 4.11 6.19
N TYR A 253 11.39 3.80 4.91
CA TYR A 253 11.71 2.45 4.46
C TYR A 253 13.05 1.93 5.02
N PHE A 254 14.13 2.71 4.90
CA PHE A 254 15.46 2.27 5.34
C PHE A 254 15.63 2.20 6.86
N ARG A 255 14.71 2.79 7.64
CA ARG A 255 14.66 2.58 9.09
C ARG A 255 14.45 1.12 9.46
N VAL A 256 13.74 0.35 8.63
CA VAL A 256 13.50 -1.08 8.86
C VAL A 256 14.28 -2.00 7.92
N ALA A 257 14.64 -1.55 6.71
CA ALA A 257 15.44 -2.34 5.78
C ALA A 257 16.92 -2.45 6.20
N THR A 258 17.51 -1.37 6.72
CA THR A 258 18.93 -1.36 7.16
C THR A 258 19.21 -2.36 8.29
N PRO A 259 18.37 -2.45 9.34
CA PRO A 259 18.52 -3.50 10.37
C PRO A 259 18.44 -4.92 9.84
N LEU A 260 17.78 -5.16 8.70
CA LEU A 260 17.75 -6.46 8.02
C LEU A 260 19.00 -6.71 7.15
N GLY A 261 19.93 -5.77 7.07
CA GLY A 261 21.16 -5.86 6.28
C GLY A 261 20.97 -5.56 4.79
N LEU A 262 19.86 -4.91 4.42
CA LEU A 262 19.65 -4.38 3.07
C LEU A 262 20.27 -2.99 2.94
N LYS A 263 20.74 -2.66 1.74
CA LYS A 263 21.50 -1.45 1.46
C LYS A 263 20.69 -0.48 0.61
N HIS A 264 21.03 0.80 0.70
CA HIS A 264 20.58 1.78 -0.29
C HIS A 264 21.02 1.36 -1.70
N PRO A 265 20.23 1.68 -2.74
CA PRO A 265 20.68 1.54 -4.12
C PRO A 265 22.00 2.28 -4.32
N ALA A 266 22.90 1.72 -5.12
CA ALA A 266 24.11 2.45 -5.52
C ALA A 266 23.70 3.72 -6.29
N ALA A 267 24.29 4.86 -5.91
CA ALA A 267 24.10 6.14 -6.57
C ALA A 267 24.64 6.16 -8.00
#